data_AF-A0A7W0FK91-F1
#
_entry.id   AF-A0A7W0FK91-F1
#
_cell.length_a   1.000
_cell.length_b   1.000
_cell.length_c   1.000
_cell.angle_alpha   90.00
_cell.angle_beta   90.00
_cell.angle_gamma   90.00
#
_symmetry.space_group_name_H-M   'P 1'
#
loop_
_entity.id
_entity.type
_entity.pdbx_description
1 polymer ?
#
loop_
_entity_poly.entity_id
_entity_poly.type
_entity_poly.pdbx_seq_one_letter_code
_entity_poly.pdbx_strand_id
1 'polypeptide(L)'
;MKQGPDKVLECPNCKTAMIIFTLASGNTVDAQTWTDGKMIAPMLPQLPAITKCSTCTHFFWLCEAKVLGEIPLWGPELDKIPENWKKAERVRDLTETEYLEAISKGAALNRDQELYLRLGAWWAGNDPQRDMNYTPETSGFIRTQEGIHNLKRFSDLLDEDNSRERLFKAEAMRELGLFSEALDLLVFNFPKEYENNVNLIRDLAEKKDLLLREIIE
;
A
#
# COMPACT_ATOMS: atom_id res chain seq x y z
N MET A 1 14.36 13.11 -7.18
CA MET A 1 13.46 12.29 -8.03
C MET A 1 13.55 12.76 -9.47
N LYS A 2 13.54 11.86 -10.45
CA LYS A 2 13.38 12.19 -11.87
C LYS A 2 12.13 11.49 -12.40
N GLN A 3 11.14 12.29 -12.81
CA GLN A 3 9.92 11.79 -13.44
C GLN A 3 10.24 11.24 -14.85
N GLY A 4 9.55 10.17 -15.22
CA GLY A 4 9.50 9.64 -16.59
C GLY A 4 8.26 10.16 -17.35
N PRO A 5 8.10 9.84 -18.64
CA PRO A 5 6.89 10.23 -19.36
C PRO A 5 5.66 9.55 -18.73
N ASP A 6 4.59 10.30 -18.52
CA ASP A 6 3.34 9.73 -18.02
C ASP A 6 2.80 8.74 -19.07
N LYS A 7 2.25 7.60 -18.65
CA LYS A 7 1.67 6.62 -19.57
C LYS A 7 0.16 6.76 -19.63
N VAL A 8 -0.41 6.62 -20.82
CA VAL A 8 -1.85 6.57 -21.01
C VAL A 8 -2.29 5.12 -21.11
N LEU A 9 -3.11 4.68 -20.17
CA LEU A 9 -3.65 3.34 -20.07
C LEU A 9 -5.11 3.31 -20.51
N GLU A 10 -5.50 2.22 -21.15
CA GLU A 10 -6.89 1.94 -21.50
C GLU A 10 -7.52 1.05 -20.42
N CYS A 11 -8.68 1.46 -19.87
CA CYS A 11 -9.47 0.58 -19.03
C CYS A 11 -9.90 -0.67 -19.81
N PRO A 12 -9.62 -1.89 -19.32
CA PRO A 12 -9.93 -3.11 -20.06
C PRO A 12 -11.44 -3.29 -20.31
N ASN A 13 -12.28 -2.76 -19.41
CA ASN A 13 -13.75 -2.89 -19.46
C ASN A 13 -14.42 -1.83 -20.35
N CYS A 14 -14.25 -0.53 -20.05
CA CYS A 14 -14.98 0.54 -20.74
C CYS A 14 -14.15 1.34 -21.76
N LYS A 15 -12.87 1.02 -21.92
CA LYS A 15 -11.94 1.67 -22.87
C LYS A 15 -11.65 3.15 -22.60
N THR A 16 -12.09 3.68 -21.46
CA THR A 16 -11.70 5.02 -21.01
C THR A 16 -10.19 5.10 -20.80
N ALA A 17 -9.58 6.20 -21.27
CA ALA A 17 -8.18 6.50 -21.06
C ALA A 17 -7.93 7.03 -19.63
N MET A 18 -6.85 6.59 -19.00
CA MET A 18 -6.36 7.10 -17.71
C MET A 18 -4.87 7.35 -17.78
N ILE A 19 -4.37 8.26 -16.96
CA ILE A 19 -2.95 8.64 -16.93
C ILE A 19 -2.30 8.03 -15.70
N ILE A 20 -1.18 7.32 -15.88
CA ILE A 20 -0.34 6.88 -14.77
C ILE A 20 0.99 7.62 -14.80
N PHE A 21 1.40 8.13 -13.64
CA PHE A 21 2.73 8.68 -13.42
C PHE A 21 3.77 7.59 -13.64
N THR A 22 4.93 7.95 -14.20
CA THR A 22 6.08 7.04 -14.23
C THR A 22 7.31 7.69 -13.64
N LEU A 23 8.19 6.85 -13.11
CA LEU A 23 9.44 7.29 -12.52
C LEU A 23 10.62 6.84 -13.39
N ALA A 24 11.47 7.79 -13.77
CA ALA A 24 12.70 7.50 -14.51
C ALA A 24 13.85 7.15 -13.54
N SER A 25 13.93 7.84 -12.40
CA SER A 25 14.83 7.47 -11.30
C SER A 25 14.38 8.07 -9.97
N GLY A 26 14.72 7.39 -8.88
CA GLY A 26 14.41 7.82 -7.52
C GLY A 26 15.45 7.32 -6.52
N ASN A 27 15.34 7.79 -5.28
CA ASN A 27 16.14 7.33 -4.15
C ASN A 27 15.27 7.34 -2.89
N THR A 28 15.79 6.76 -1.80
CA THR A 28 15.12 6.66 -0.50
C THR A 28 15.62 7.69 0.50
N VAL A 29 16.17 8.82 0.03
CA VAL A 29 16.54 9.93 0.93
C VAL A 29 15.27 10.48 1.57
N ASP A 30 15.32 10.71 2.89
CA ASP A 30 14.20 11.12 3.73
C ASP A 30 13.02 10.12 3.71
N ALA A 31 13.30 8.83 3.47
CA ALA A 31 12.29 7.80 3.55
C ALA A 31 11.89 7.53 5.00
N GLN A 32 10.59 7.47 5.25
CA GLN A 32 10.02 7.08 6.53
C GLN A 32 9.58 5.63 6.45
N THR A 33 9.94 4.84 7.45
CA THR A 33 9.53 3.43 7.55
C THR A 33 8.62 3.25 8.76
N TRP A 34 7.61 2.39 8.62
CA TRP A 34 6.58 2.18 9.63
C TRP A 34 6.55 0.72 10.08
N THR A 35 6.04 0.47 11.28
CA THR A 35 6.00 -0.88 11.87
C THR A 35 5.20 -1.90 11.04
N ASP A 36 4.20 -1.45 10.28
CA ASP A 36 3.45 -2.26 9.31
C ASP A 36 4.16 -2.48 7.96
N GLY A 37 5.45 -2.10 7.89
CA GLY A 37 6.31 -2.30 6.75
C GLY A 37 6.06 -1.34 5.58
N LYS A 38 5.17 -0.34 5.72
CA LYS A 38 5.04 0.71 4.71
C LYS A 38 6.27 1.61 4.75
N MET A 39 6.84 1.88 3.57
CA MET A 39 7.88 2.88 3.38
C MET A 39 7.32 4.04 2.56
N ILE A 40 7.42 5.24 3.09
CA ILE A 40 7.08 6.47 2.37
C ILE A 40 8.38 7.15 1.98
N ALA A 41 8.74 7.04 0.71
CA ALA A 41 9.93 7.67 0.14
C ALA A 41 9.51 8.79 -0.83
N PRO A 42 9.60 10.08 -0.46
CA PRO A 42 9.16 11.19 -1.32
C PRO A 42 9.87 11.22 -2.68
N MET A 43 11.11 10.71 -2.73
CA MET A 43 11.92 10.66 -3.94
C MET A 43 11.80 9.34 -4.73
N LEU A 44 11.03 8.38 -4.23
CA LEU A 44 10.75 7.08 -4.84
C LEU A 44 9.30 6.66 -4.50
N PRO A 45 8.28 7.38 -5.01
CA PRO A 45 6.89 7.08 -4.69
C PRO A 45 6.50 5.71 -5.24
N GLN A 46 5.81 4.93 -4.43
CA GLN A 46 5.26 3.64 -4.86
C GLN A 46 4.07 3.89 -5.79
N LEU A 47 4.13 3.30 -6.99
CA LEU A 47 3.00 3.32 -7.92
C LEU A 47 2.00 2.22 -7.55
N PRO A 48 0.69 2.48 -7.66
CA PRO A 48 -0.31 1.44 -7.47
C PRO A 48 -0.11 0.34 -8.51
N ALA A 49 -0.44 -0.91 -8.16
CA ALA A 49 -0.48 -2.04 -9.08
C ALA A 49 -1.91 -2.33 -9.59
N ILE A 50 -2.93 -1.86 -8.85
CA ILE A 50 -4.35 -1.99 -9.16
C ILE A 50 -5.02 -0.63 -9.00
N THR A 51 -6.05 -0.37 -9.79
CA THR A 51 -6.87 0.83 -9.63
C THR A 51 -8.33 0.59 -9.96
N LYS A 52 -9.17 1.59 -9.69
CA LYS A 52 -10.60 1.63 -9.99
C LYS A 52 -10.85 2.65 -11.09
N CYS A 53 -11.43 2.21 -12.20
CA CYS A 53 -11.80 3.12 -13.27
C CYS A 53 -12.87 4.10 -12.77
N SER A 54 -12.67 5.41 -12.95
CA SER A 54 -13.63 6.43 -12.54
C SER A 54 -14.91 6.47 -13.35
N THR A 55 -14.89 5.97 -14.60
CA THR A 55 -16.09 5.92 -15.45
C THR A 55 -16.95 4.71 -15.18
N CYS A 56 -16.38 3.50 -15.14
CA CYS A 56 -17.16 2.26 -15.04
C CYS A 56 -17.02 1.54 -13.70
N THR A 57 -16.22 2.06 -12.77
CA THR A 57 -15.96 1.49 -11.43
C THR A 57 -15.34 0.10 -11.42
N HIS A 58 -14.87 -0.39 -12.57
CA HIS A 58 -14.19 -1.68 -12.70
C HIS A 58 -12.78 -1.60 -12.09
N PHE A 59 -12.45 -2.61 -11.28
CA PHE A 59 -11.11 -2.82 -10.73
C PHE A 59 -10.28 -3.64 -11.71
N PHE A 60 -9.06 -3.21 -11.98
CA PHE A 60 -8.17 -3.94 -12.88
C PHE A 60 -6.70 -3.69 -12.49
N TRP A 61 -5.85 -4.69 -12.73
CA TRP A 61 -4.42 -4.58 -12.53
C TRP A 61 -3.81 -3.78 -13.67
N LEU A 62 -2.93 -2.83 -13.33
CA LEU A 62 -2.34 -1.92 -14.30
C LEU A 62 -1.42 -2.63 -15.29
N CYS A 63 -0.86 -3.79 -14.92
CA CYS A 63 -0.10 -4.64 -15.82
C CYS A 63 -0.96 -5.31 -16.91
N GLU A 64 -2.28 -5.42 -16.71
CA GLU A 64 -3.23 -5.97 -17.68
C GLU A 64 -3.79 -4.89 -18.62
N ALA A 65 -3.60 -3.61 -18.28
CA ALA A 65 -4.09 -2.50 -19.06
C ALA A 65 -3.24 -2.26 -20.31
N LYS A 66 -3.90 -2.00 -21.44
CA LYS A 66 -3.21 -1.65 -22.68
C LYS A 66 -2.65 -0.24 -22.59
N VAL A 67 -1.36 -0.08 -22.88
CA VAL A 67 -0.74 1.23 -23.02
C VAL A 67 -1.11 1.82 -24.39
N LEU A 68 -1.78 2.95 -24.41
CA LEU A 68 -2.17 3.67 -25.62
C LEU A 68 -1.06 4.58 -26.13
N GLY A 69 -0.20 5.07 -25.23
CA GLY A 69 0.93 5.91 -25.55
C GLY A 69 1.52 6.57 -24.31
N GLU A 70 2.40 7.54 -24.56
CA GLU A 70 3.12 8.28 -23.53
C GLU A 70 2.91 9.79 -23.70
N ILE A 71 2.85 10.49 -22.58
CA ILE A 71 2.79 11.94 -22.49
C ILE A 71 4.19 12.41 -22.05
N PRO A 72 4.96 13.05 -22.95
CA PRO A 72 6.27 13.57 -22.60
C PRO A 72 6.15 14.71 -21.60
N LEU A 73 7.20 14.92 -20.81
CA LEU A 73 7.23 15.97 -19.78
C LEU A 73 7.48 17.37 -20.35
N TRP A 74 8.18 17.44 -21.47
CA TRP A 74 8.55 18.69 -22.16
C TRP A 74 8.78 18.42 -23.65
N GLY A 75 8.75 19.48 -24.45
CA GLY A 75 9.06 19.44 -25.89
C GLY A 75 7.84 19.59 -26.80
N PRO A 76 8.06 19.67 -28.13
CA PRO A 76 7.02 19.99 -29.11
C PRO A 76 5.99 18.87 -29.30
N GLU A 77 6.23 17.70 -28.71
CA GLU A 77 5.30 16.56 -28.74
C GLU A 77 4.07 16.79 -27.85
N LEU A 78 4.16 17.67 -26.84
CA LEU A 78 3.02 18.06 -25.98
C LEU A 78 1.84 18.63 -26.80
N ASP A 79 2.13 19.35 -27.88
CA ASP A 79 1.13 19.95 -28.77
C ASP A 79 0.38 18.90 -29.59
N LYS A 80 0.97 17.70 -29.75
CA LYS A 80 0.41 16.59 -30.52
C LYS A 80 -0.42 15.62 -29.66
N ILE A 81 -0.50 15.85 -28.35
CA ILE A 81 -1.25 14.98 -27.44
C ILE A 81 -2.76 15.11 -27.74
N PRO A 82 -3.48 13.99 -27.94
CA PRO A 82 -4.93 13.99 -28.10
C PRO A 82 -5.64 14.69 -26.93
N GLU A 83 -6.65 15.51 -27.24
CA GLU A 83 -7.38 16.30 -26.23
C GLU A 83 -8.07 15.43 -25.16
N ASN A 84 -8.51 14.22 -25.53
CA ASN A 84 -9.07 13.25 -24.59
C ASN A 84 -8.03 12.70 -23.61
N TRP A 85 -6.74 12.68 -23.96
CA TRP A 85 -5.68 12.29 -23.03
C TRP A 85 -5.35 13.40 -22.05
N LYS A 86 -5.41 14.68 -22.48
CA LYS A 86 -5.19 15.83 -21.58
C LYS A 86 -6.25 15.93 -20.47
N LYS A 87 -7.45 15.43 -20.74
CA LYS A 87 -8.60 15.39 -19.82
C LYS A 87 -8.77 14.05 -19.11
N ALA A 88 -7.93 13.06 -19.42
CA ALA A 88 -8.01 11.76 -18.80
C ALA A 88 -7.65 11.87 -17.32
N GLU A 89 -8.39 11.15 -16.48
CA GLU A 89 -8.13 11.15 -15.05
C GLU A 89 -6.85 10.39 -14.72
N ARG A 90 -6.17 10.84 -13.65
CA ARG A 90 -4.98 10.17 -13.15
C ARG A 90 -5.35 8.95 -12.33
N VAL A 91 -4.59 7.88 -12.53
CA VAL A 91 -4.59 6.72 -11.66
C VAL A 91 -4.22 7.19 -10.25
N ARG A 92 -4.99 6.73 -9.27
CA ARG A 92 -4.78 6.97 -7.85
C ARG A 92 -4.72 5.66 -7.09
N ASP A 93 -4.19 5.75 -5.87
CA ASP A 93 -4.31 4.68 -4.90
C ASP A 93 -5.78 4.45 -4.52
N LEU A 94 -6.09 3.18 -4.22
CA LEU A 94 -7.39 2.79 -3.70
C LEU A 94 -7.49 3.15 -2.22
N THR A 95 -8.68 3.52 -1.77
CA THR A 95 -8.98 3.64 -0.34
C THR A 95 -9.10 2.24 0.30
N GLU A 96 -9.10 2.16 1.64
CA GLU A 96 -9.35 0.89 2.35
C GLU A 96 -10.65 0.24 1.86
N THR A 97 -11.75 1.00 1.80
CA THR A 97 -13.04 0.51 1.31
C THR A 97 -12.96 -0.04 -0.11
N GLU A 98 -12.20 0.61 -0.99
CA GLU A 98 -12.05 0.17 -2.38
C GLU A 98 -11.17 -1.07 -2.53
N TYR A 99 -10.12 -1.22 -1.72
CA TYR A 99 -9.37 -2.48 -1.65
C TYR A 99 -10.27 -3.62 -1.16
N LEU A 100 -11.05 -3.39 -0.11
CA LEU A 100 -12.00 -4.39 0.40
C LEU A 100 -13.07 -4.74 -0.63
N GLU A 101 -13.58 -3.74 -1.37
CA GLU A 101 -14.50 -3.95 -2.50
C GLU A 101 -13.84 -4.80 -3.60
N ALA A 102 -12.59 -4.50 -3.97
CA ALA A 102 -11.84 -5.27 -4.97
C ALA A 102 -11.63 -6.74 -4.55
N ILE A 103 -11.28 -6.97 -3.28
CA ILE A 103 -11.17 -8.33 -2.70
C ILE A 103 -12.52 -9.05 -2.79
N SER A 104 -13.61 -8.39 -2.39
CA SER A 104 -14.95 -9.00 -2.42
C SER A 104 -15.42 -9.37 -3.84
N LYS A 105 -14.96 -8.63 -4.84
CA LYS A 105 -15.24 -8.86 -6.27
C LYS A 105 -14.31 -9.88 -6.92
N GLY A 106 -13.37 -10.46 -6.17
CA GLY A 106 -12.45 -11.47 -6.68
C GLY A 106 -11.40 -10.89 -7.64
N ALA A 107 -10.91 -9.66 -7.39
CA ALA A 107 -9.89 -9.03 -8.23
C ALA A 107 -8.53 -9.76 -8.19
N ALA A 108 -8.27 -10.59 -7.18
CA ALA A 108 -7.07 -11.40 -7.10
C ALA A 108 -7.26 -12.78 -7.77
N LEU A 109 -6.35 -13.13 -8.68
CA LEU A 109 -6.30 -14.40 -9.39
C LEU A 109 -5.38 -15.44 -8.72
N ASN A 110 -4.49 -14.98 -7.84
CA ASN A 110 -3.51 -15.82 -7.15
C ASN A 110 -3.18 -15.26 -5.76
N ARG A 111 -2.42 -16.03 -4.97
CA ARG A 111 -2.02 -15.67 -3.60
C ARG A 111 -1.30 -14.33 -3.53
N ASP A 112 -0.38 -14.04 -4.46
CA ASP A 112 0.43 -12.81 -4.41
C ASP A 112 -0.43 -11.56 -4.66
N GLN A 113 -1.37 -11.66 -5.59
CA GLN A 113 -2.37 -10.61 -5.81
C GLN A 113 -3.27 -10.43 -4.59
N GLU A 114 -3.70 -11.52 -3.94
CA GLU A 114 -4.50 -11.42 -2.71
C GLU A 114 -3.71 -10.77 -1.58
N LEU A 115 -2.45 -11.17 -1.36
CA LEU A 115 -1.56 -10.54 -0.39
C LEU A 115 -1.39 -9.04 -0.67
N TYR A 116 -1.17 -8.66 -1.93
CA TYR A 116 -1.05 -7.26 -2.31
C TYR A 116 -2.30 -6.44 -1.95
N LEU A 117 -3.49 -6.95 -2.29
CA LEU A 117 -4.75 -6.25 -1.98
C LEU A 117 -4.97 -6.12 -0.47
N ARG A 118 -4.69 -7.18 0.29
CA ARG A 118 -4.88 -7.20 1.73
C ARG A 118 -3.89 -6.29 2.47
N LEU A 119 -2.64 -6.27 2.02
CA LEU A 119 -1.62 -5.34 2.49
C LEU A 119 -2.00 -3.90 2.15
N GLY A 120 -2.47 -3.64 0.92
CA GLY A 120 -2.97 -2.35 0.49
C GLY A 120 -4.13 -1.84 1.34
N ALA A 121 -5.11 -2.70 1.65
CA ALA A 121 -6.21 -2.39 2.57
C ALA A 121 -5.70 -2.05 3.97
N TRP A 122 -4.77 -2.85 4.52
CA TRP A 122 -4.19 -2.61 5.84
C TRP A 122 -3.47 -1.27 5.91
N TRP A 123 -2.59 -0.99 4.93
CA TRP A 123 -1.89 0.27 4.81
C TRP A 123 -2.83 1.47 4.67
N ALA A 124 -3.85 1.37 3.80
CA ALA A 124 -4.82 2.44 3.60
C ALA A 124 -5.65 2.72 4.86
N GLY A 125 -6.02 1.68 5.62
CA GLY A 125 -6.67 1.85 6.92
C GLY A 125 -5.76 2.49 7.97
N ASN A 126 -4.44 2.32 7.83
CA ASN A 126 -3.43 2.91 8.70
C ASN A 126 -2.98 4.32 8.30
N ASP A 127 -3.21 4.74 7.06
CA ASP A 127 -2.72 6.02 6.53
C ASP A 127 -3.13 7.25 7.35
N PRO A 128 -4.34 7.33 7.95
CA PRO A 128 -4.68 8.45 8.83
C PRO A 128 -3.72 8.62 10.03
N GLN A 129 -3.10 7.54 10.51
CA GLN A 129 -2.15 7.58 11.63
C GLN A 129 -0.78 8.15 11.24
N ARG A 130 -0.50 8.29 9.93
CA ARG A 130 0.77 8.79 9.41
C ARG A 130 0.78 10.31 9.23
N ASP A 131 -0.35 10.98 9.45
CA ASP A 131 -0.41 12.44 9.45
C ASP A 131 0.39 12.99 10.65
N MET A 132 1.23 14.01 10.41
CA MET A 132 2.01 14.66 11.48
C MET A 132 1.13 15.27 12.57
N ASN A 133 -0.14 15.57 12.27
CA ASN A 133 -1.10 16.12 13.22
C ASN A 133 -1.92 15.03 13.93
N TYR A 134 -1.68 13.75 13.62
CA TYR A 134 -2.38 12.66 14.27
C TYR A 134 -2.00 12.62 15.76
N THR A 135 -3.01 12.74 16.62
CA THR A 135 -2.87 12.50 18.07
C THR A 135 -3.90 11.46 18.51
N PRO A 136 -3.50 10.40 19.23
CA PRO A 136 -4.41 9.34 19.65
C PRO A 136 -5.63 9.84 20.43
N GLU A 137 -5.42 10.86 21.26
CA GLU A 137 -6.41 11.43 22.17
C GLU A 137 -7.52 12.19 21.44
N THR A 138 -7.21 12.80 20.29
CA THR A 138 -8.18 13.55 19.49
C THR A 138 -8.78 12.72 18.36
N SER A 139 -8.03 11.73 17.86
CA SER A 139 -8.39 10.98 16.67
C SER A 139 -9.13 9.67 16.98
N GLY A 140 -8.96 9.10 18.18
CA GLY A 140 -9.71 7.94 18.64
C GLY A 140 -9.69 6.78 17.64
N PHE A 141 -8.52 6.43 17.11
CA PHE A 141 -8.40 5.43 16.05
C PHE A 141 -9.05 4.12 16.44
N ILE A 142 -10.04 3.73 15.65
CA ILE A 142 -10.77 2.47 15.78
C ILE A 142 -10.76 1.84 14.40
N ARG A 143 -10.13 0.66 14.31
CA ARG A 143 -10.19 -0.14 13.09
C ARG A 143 -11.63 -0.60 12.85
N THR A 144 -12.09 -0.49 11.61
CA THR A 144 -13.40 -0.98 11.18
C THR A 144 -13.50 -2.51 11.33
N GLN A 145 -14.72 -3.05 11.38
CA GLN A 145 -14.90 -4.51 11.47
C GLN A 145 -14.38 -5.21 10.21
N GLU A 146 -14.58 -4.59 9.05
CA GLU A 146 -14.06 -5.06 7.78
C GLU A 146 -12.53 -5.00 7.74
N GLY A 147 -11.92 -3.94 8.27
CA GLY A 147 -10.47 -3.83 8.43
C GLY A 147 -9.90 -4.91 9.36
N ILE A 148 -10.56 -5.19 10.49
CA ILE A 148 -10.20 -6.31 11.40
C ILE A 148 -10.29 -7.64 10.66
N HIS A 149 -11.36 -7.88 9.92
CA HIS A 149 -11.54 -9.11 9.15
C HIS A 149 -10.43 -9.24 8.09
N ASN A 150 -10.12 -8.17 7.36
CA ASN A 150 -9.05 -8.16 6.39
C ASN A 150 -7.70 -8.50 7.03
N LEU A 151 -7.36 -7.85 8.16
CA LEU A 151 -6.07 -8.04 8.82
C LEU A 151 -5.90 -9.47 9.35
N LYS A 152 -6.97 -10.09 9.86
CA LYS A 152 -6.96 -11.53 10.22
C LYS A 152 -6.73 -12.43 9.01
N ARG A 153 -7.45 -12.20 7.91
CA ARG A 153 -7.27 -12.98 6.68
C ARG A 153 -5.91 -12.76 6.04
N PHE A 154 -5.36 -11.55 6.16
CA PHE A 154 -3.99 -11.26 5.75
C PHE A 154 -3.00 -12.09 6.56
N SER A 155 -3.10 -12.06 7.90
CA SER A 155 -2.20 -12.84 8.77
C SER A 155 -2.29 -14.36 8.55
N ASP A 156 -3.45 -14.89 8.17
CA ASP A 156 -3.62 -16.31 7.85
C ASP A 156 -2.82 -16.73 6.61
N LEU A 157 -2.56 -15.80 5.68
CA LEU A 157 -1.85 -16.07 4.43
C LEU A 157 -0.33 -15.99 4.57
N LEU A 158 0.17 -15.35 5.63
CA LEU A 158 1.59 -15.08 5.83
C LEU A 158 2.35 -16.33 6.26
N ASP A 159 3.49 -16.56 5.62
CA ASP A 159 4.42 -17.64 5.91
C ASP A 159 5.32 -17.28 7.11
N GLU A 160 5.25 -18.09 8.17
CA GLU A 160 6.00 -17.90 9.39
C GLU A 160 7.49 -18.31 9.27
N ASP A 161 7.86 -19.06 8.23
CA ASP A 161 9.27 -19.40 7.96
C ASP A 161 9.98 -18.27 7.20
N ASN A 162 9.21 -17.40 6.54
CA ASN A 162 9.72 -16.19 5.92
C ASN A 162 9.84 -15.06 6.96
N SER A 163 11.07 -14.57 7.20
CA SER A 163 11.30 -13.56 8.24
C SER A 163 10.49 -12.27 8.07
N ARG A 164 10.27 -11.81 6.83
CA ARG A 164 9.50 -10.60 6.57
C ARG A 164 8.01 -10.82 6.80
N GLU A 165 7.46 -11.91 6.27
CA GLU A 165 6.05 -12.25 6.45
C GLU A 165 5.73 -12.55 7.92
N ARG A 166 6.62 -13.25 8.63
CA ARG A 166 6.51 -13.47 10.09
C ARG A 166 6.47 -12.15 10.87
N LEU A 167 7.32 -11.18 10.51
CA LEU A 167 7.33 -9.86 11.15
C LEU A 167 6.03 -9.08 10.90
N PHE A 168 5.52 -9.12 9.67
CA PHE A 168 4.22 -8.52 9.32
C PHE A 168 3.08 -9.18 10.09
N LYS A 169 3.15 -10.50 10.29
CA LYS A 169 2.18 -11.24 11.09
C LYS A 169 2.22 -10.81 12.55
N ALA A 170 3.40 -10.65 13.13
CA ALA A 170 3.57 -10.18 14.51
C ALA A 170 2.96 -8.78 14.70
N GLU A 171 3.23 -7.87 13.77
CA GLU A 171 2.65 -6.52 13.80
C GLU A 171 1.12 -6.55 13.63
N ALA A 172 0.60 -7.36 12.72
CA ALA A 172 -0.84 -7.55 12.55
C ALA A 172 -1.50 -8.06 13.84
N MET A 173 -0.89 -9.03 14.53
CA MET A 173 -1.38 -9.52 15.82
C MET A 173 -1.37 -8.41 16.88
N ARG A 174 -0.33 -7.57 16.91
CA ARG A 174 -0.23 -6.43 17.84
C ARG A 174 -1.37 -5.45 17.60
N GLU A 175 -1.60 -5.01 16.37
CA GLU A 175 -2.69 -4.08 16.04
C GLU A 175 -4.09 -4.66 16.26
N LEU A 176 -4.23 -5.99 16.22
CA LEU A 176 -5.46 -6.71 16.59
C LEU A 176 -5.64 -6.86 18.11
N GLY A 177 -4.66 -6.45 18.92
CA GLY A 177 -4.65 -6.60 20.37
C GLY A 177 -4.30 -8.01 20.87
N LEU A 178 -3.86 -8.89 19.96
CA LEU A 178 -3.39 -10.25 20.26
C LEU A 178 -1.90 -10.22 20.65
N PHE A 179 -1.59 -9.46 21.71
CA PHE A 179 -0.21 -9.14 22.09
C PHE A 179 0.64 -10.36 22.42
N SER A 180 0.07 -11.39 23.04
CA SER A 180 0.80 -12.64 23.32
C SER A 180 1.24 -13.33 22.04
N GLU A 181 0.35 -13.43 21.06
CA GLU A 181 0.65 -14.05 19.75
C GLU A 181 1.69 -13.23 18.99
N ALA A 182 1.62 -11.89 19.07
CA ALA A 182 2.63 -11.01 18.52
C ALA A 182 4.02 -11.28 19.12
N LEU A 183 4.11 -11.37 20.45
CA LEU A 183 5.37 -11.64 21.15
C LEU A 183 5.93 -13.03 20.81
N ASP A 184 5.09 -14.05 20.72
CA ASP A 184 5.50 -15.41 20.34
C ASP A 184 6.07 -15.45 18.91
N LEU A 185 5.46 -14.72 17.96
CA LEU A 185 5.97 -14.60 16.60
C LEU A 185 7.34 -13.90 16.54
N LEU A 186 7.63 -12.99 17.48
CA LEU A 186 8.93 -12.31 17.57
C LEU A 186 10.04 -13.16 18.20
N VAL A 187 9.71 -14.35 18.75
CA VAL A 187 10.71 -15.34 19.19
C VAL A 187 11.19 -16.13 17.98
N PHE A 188 12.04 -15.49 17.18
CA PHE A 188 12.60 -16.07 15.96
C PHE A 188 13.96 -15.46 15.64
N ASN A 189 14.79 -16.20 14.91
CA ASN A 189 16.12 -15.73 14.50
C ASN A 189 16.01 -14.82 13.26
N PHE A 190 15.57 -13.58 13.46
CA PHE A 190 15.45 -12.62 12.37
C PHE A 190 16.84 -12.18 11.87
N PRO A 191 16.98 -11.94 10.55
CA PRO A 191 18.13 -11.24 10.00
C PRO A 191 18.37 -9.89 10.69
N LYS A 192 19.64 -9.47 10.80
CA LYS A 192 20.05 -8.26 11.51
C LYS A 192 19.36 -6.98 11.00
N GLU A 193 19.02 -6.92 9.72
CA GLU A 193 18.28 -5.81 9.11
C GLU A 193 16.90 -5.56 9.75
N TYR A 194 16.30 -6.57 10.40
CA TYR A 194 15.01 -6.44 11.08
C TYR A 194 15.13 -6.14 12.58
N GLU A 195 16.34 -6.12 13.15
CA GLU A 195 16.56 -6.05 14.61
C GLU A 195 15.87 -4.83 15.25
N ASN A 196 16.00 -3.65 14.64
CA ASN A 196 15.35 -2.43 15.11
C ASN A 196 13.82 -2.55 15.10
N ASN A 197 13.24 -3.06 14.01
CA ASN A 197 11.80 -3.21 13.87
C ASN A 197 11.25 -4.26 14.85
N VAL A 198 11.93 -5.40 14.97
CA VAL A 198 11.60 -6.47 15.93
C VAL A 198 11.59 -5.95 17.37
N ASN A 199 12.60 -5.17 17.75
CA ASN A 199 12.69 -4.59 19.09
C ASN A 199 11.58 -3.57 19.34
N LEU A 200 11.30 -2.69 18.37
CA LEU A 200 10.22 -1.72 18.48
C LEU A 200 8.85 -2.40 18.61
N ILE A 201 8.52 -3.37 17.76
CA ILE A 201 7.24 -4.09 17.81
C ILE A 201 7.11 -4.83 19.15
N ARG A 202 8.20 -5.44 19.66
CA ARG A 202 8.21 -6.10 20.98
C ARG A 202 7.85 -5.12 22.10
N ASP A 203 8.55 -3.98 22.15
CA ASP A 203 8.32 -2.94 23.16
C ASP A 203 6.88 -2.42 23.11
N LEU A 204 6.33 -2.23 21.91
CA LEU A 204 4.95 -1.79 21.72
C LEU A 204 3.94 -2.86 22.17
N ALA A 205 4.19 -4.13 21.86
CA ALA A 205 3.34 -5.24 22.28
C ALA A 205 3.33 -5.43 23.81
N GLU A 206 4.49 -5.29 24.47
CA GLU A 206 4.59 -5.32 25.94
C GLU A 206 3.82 -4.18 26.60
N LYS A 207 3.86 -2.99 26.00
CA LYS A 207 3.09 -1.81 26.43
C LYS A 207 1.61 -1.86 26.04
N LYS A 208 1.20 -2.88 25.29
CA LYS A 208 -0.14 -3.02 24.72
C LYS A 208 -0.56 -1.81 23.86
N ASP A 209 0.40 -1.20 23.18
CA ASP A 209 0.15 -0.14 22.22
C ASP A 209 -0.41 -0.76 20.94
N LEU A 210 -1.57 -0.28 20.48
CA LEU A 210 -2.25 -0.72 19.24
C LEU A 210 -1.90 0.15 18.05
N LEU A 211 -1.27 1.30 18.28
CA LEU A 211 -1.09 2.33 17.27
C LEU A 211 0.10 2.02 16.38
N LEU A 212 0.02 2.50 15.14
CA LEU A 212 1.12 2.46 14.19
C LEU A 212 2.23 3.41 14.65
N ARG A 213 3.50 2.99 14.52
CA ARG A 213 4.66 3.83 14.87
C ARG A 213 5.66 3.89 13.72
N GLU A 214 6.34 5.01 13.59
CA GLU A 214 7.48 5.17 12.69
C GLU A 214 8.71 4.47 13.31
N ILE A 215 9.49 3.78 12.49
CA ILE A 215 10.76 3.17 12.86
C ILE A 215 11.83 4.22 12.64
N ILE A 216 12.44 4.69 13.73
CA ILE A 216 13.53 5.67 13.71
C ILE A 216 14.85 4.89 13.73
N GLU A 217 15.63 5.01 12.65
CA GLU A 217 16.99 4.44 12.53
C GLU A 217 18.08 5.34 13.13
#